data_AF-A0A954FYC9-F1
#
_entry.id   AF-A0A954FYC9-F1
#
_cell.length_a   1.000
_cell.length_b   1.000
_cell.length_c   1.000
_cell.angle_alpha   90.00
_cell.angle_beta   90.00
_cell.angle_gamma   90.00
#
_symmetry.space_group_name_H-M   'P 1'
#
loop_
_entity.id
_entity.type
_entity.pdbx_description
1 polymer ?
#
loop_
_entity_poly.entity_id
_entity_poly.type
_entity_poly.pdbx_seq_one_letter_code
_entity_poly.pdbx_strand_id
1 'polypeptide(L)' 'MSDSKTPLPIAFCITGLQPGGAERALVQIVKRLNREKWAPVVYSLTGTGPLVADLQAAGIP' A
#
# COMPACT_ATOMS: atom_id res chain seq x y z
N MET A 1 -25.75 -3.37 -10.06
CA MET A 1 -25.37 -2.49 -8.94
C MET A 1 -24.00 -1.89 -9.27
N SER A 2 -23.98 -0.58 -9.53
CA SER A 2 -22.83 0.33 -9.73
C SER A 2 -21.61 -0.20 -10.50
N ASP A 3 -21.61 0.06 -11.80
CA ASP A 3 -20.43 -0.01 -12.69
C ASP A 3 -19.63 1.30 -12.58
N SER A 4 -19.18 1.61 -11.36
CA SER A 4 -18.40 2.83 -11.09
C SER A 4 -16.99 2.66 -11.64
N LYS A 5 -16.64 3.39 -12.71
CA LYS A 5 -15.30 3.44 -13.33
C LYS A 5 -14.18 3.98 -12.43
N THR A 6 -14.39 4.11 -11.13
CA THR A 6 -13.40 4.59 -10.18
C THR A 6 -12.73 3.42 -9.45
N PRO A 7 -11.39 3.44 -9.29
CA PRO A 7 -10.69 2.40 -8.55
C PRO A 7 -11.22 2.25 -7.12
N LEU A 8 -11.39 1.01 -6.66
CA LEU A 8 -11.89 0.70 -5.33
C LEU A 8 -10.83 1.04 -4.26
N PRO A 9 -11.15 1.86 -3.25
CA PRO A 9 -10.25 2.12 -2.14
C PRO A 9 -9.93 0.83 -1.37
N ILE A 10 -8.66 0.63 -1.03
CA ILE A 10 -8.21 -0.50 -0.20
C ILE A 10 -7.14 -0.04 0.78
N ALA A 11 -7.33 -0.36 2.06
CA ALA A 11 -6.39 -0.03 3.12
C ALA A 11 -5.60 -1.28 3.53
N PHE A 12 -4.27 -1.18 3.51
CA PHE A 12 -3.38 -2.16 4.10
C PHE A 12 -2.89 -1.62 5.44
N CYS A 13 -3.09 -2.39 6.51
CA CYS A 13 -2.62 -2.02 7.84
C CYS A 13 -1.48 -2.95 8.24
N ILE A 14 -0.37 -2.38 8.72
CA ILE A 14 0.78 -3.13 9.21
C ILE A 14 1.32 -2.52 10.50
N THR A 15 1.92 -3.34 11.36
CA THR A 15 2.45 -2.86 12.64
C THR A 15 3.51 -1.79 12.45
N GLY A 16 4.49 -2.01 11.57
CA GLY A 16 5.60 -1.09 11.30
C GLY A 16 6.09 -1.21 9.85
N LEU A 17 6.90 -0.26 9.40
CA LEU A 17 7.54 -0.28 8.06
C LEU A 17 9.05 -0.49 8.13
N GLN A 18 9.50 -1.21 9.17
CA GLN A 18 10.89 -1.64 9.29
C GLN A 18 11.17 -2.81 8.33
N PRO A 19 12.42 -3.00 7.85
CA PRO A 19 12.69 -4.06 6.89
C PRO A 19 12.56 -5.45 7.52
N GLY A 20 11.40 -6.09 7.30
CA GLY A 20 11.12 -7.48 7.67
C GLY A 20 10.44 -8.23 6.53
N GLY A 21 10.12 -9.51 6.76
CA GLY A 21 9.54 -10.37 5.73
C GLY A 21 8.14 -9.91 5.28
N ALA A 22 7.29 -9.57 6.25
CA ALA A 22 5.91 -9.15 5.99
C ALA A 22 5.86 -7.77 5.31
N GLU A 23 6.68 -6.84 5.77
CA GLU A 23 6.76 -5.47 5.27
C GLU A 23 7.27 -5.44 3.83
N ARG A 24 8.32 -6.21 3.54
CA ARG A 24 8.84 -6.35 2.16
C ARG A 24 7.80 -6.98 1.25
N ALA A 25 7.11 -8.03 1.70
CA ALA A 25 6.05 -8.66 0.91
C ALA A 25 4.91 -7.67 0.63
N LEU A 26 4.47 -6.92 1.63
CA LEU A 26 3.45 -5.89 1.49
C LEU A 26 3.85 -4.86 0.43
N VAL A 27 5.06 -4.29 0.52
CA VAL A 27 5.56 -3.32 -0.47
C VAL A 27 5.52 -3.91 -1.89
N GLN A 28 5.96 -5.16 -2.07
CA GLN A 28 5.93 -5.81 -3.38
C GLN A 28 4.51 -6.03 -3.92
N ILE A 29 3.55 -6.35 -3.05
CA ILE A 29 2.13 -6.55 -3.41
C ILE A 29 1.51 -5.21 -3.81
N VAL A 30 1.59 -4.20 -2.94
CA VAL A 30 0.87 -2.93 -3.13
C VAL A 30 1.42 -2.18 -4.36
N LYS A 31 2.73 -2.24 -4.62
CA LYS A 31 3.35 -1.64 -5.82
C LYS A 31 2.90 -2.26 -7.13
N ARG A 32 2.38 -3.48 -7.13
CA ARG A 32 1.97 -4.23 -8.33
C ARG A 32 0.45 -4.34 -8.47
N LEU A 33 -0.30 -3.70 -7.56
CA LEU A 33 -1.76 -3.71 -7.60
C LEU A 33 -2.27 -2.99 -8.86
N ASN A 34 -3.27 -3.55 -9.53
CA ASN A 34 -3.89 -2.89 -10.69
C ASN A 34 -4.56 -1.57 -10.25
N ARG A 35 -3.97 -0.44 -10.64
CA ARG A 35 -4.42 0.92 -10.29
C ARG A 35 -5.70 1.37 -10.97
N GLU A 36 -6.13 0.69 -12.03
CA GLU A 36 -7.45 0.91 -12.65
C GLU A 36 -8.57 0.29 -11.81
N LYS A 37 -8.24 -0.77 -11.05
CA LYS A 37 -9.20 -1.48 -10.20
C LYS A 37 -9.12 -1.05 -8.73
N TRP A 38 -7.95 -0.65 -8.26
CA TRP A 38 -7.69 -0.41 -6.84
C TRP A 38 -6.95 0.89 -6.57
N ALA A 39 -7.37 1.60 -5.52
CA ALA A 39 -6.69 2.76 -4.94
C ALA A 39 -6.14 2.41 -3.55
N PRO A 40 -4.93 1.84 -3.46
CA PRO A 40 -4.35 1.41 -2.19
C PRO A 40 -3.78 2.56 -1.36
N VAL A 41 -3.91 2.43 -0.04
CA VAL A 41 -3.25 3.23 1.02
C VAL A 41 -2.62 2.27 2.03
N VAL A 42 -1.45 2.62 2.58
CA VAL A 42 -0.77 1.84 3.62
C VAL A 42 -0.74 2.60 4.94
N TYR A 43 -1.36 2.02 5.98
CA TYR A 43 -1.29 2.52 7.35
C TYR A 43 -0.28 1.72 8.15
N SER A 44 0.63 2.43 8.83
CA SER A 44 1.53 1.85 9.81
C SER A 44 1.14 2.26 11.23
N LEU A 45 1.10 1.31 12.16
CA LEU A 45 0.64 1.54 13.54
C LEU A 45 1.70 2.14 14.46
N THR A 46 2.98 1.84 14.27
CA THR A 46 4.07 2.22 15.19
C THR A 46 5.01 3.29 14.64
N GLY A 47 4.76 3.80 13.43
CA GLY A 47 5.48 4.92 12.82
C GLY A 47 6.08 4.62 11.45
N THR A 48 6.82 5.59 10.89
CA THR A 48 7.49 5.44 9.60
C THR A 48 8.71 4.51 9.68
N GLY A 49 9.08 3.92 8.54
CA GLY A 49 10.32 3.14 8.41
C GLY A 49 10.92 3.28 7.01
N PRO A 50 12.10 2.68 6.74
CA PRO A 50 12.81 2.84 5.47
C PRO A 50 11.98 2.51 4.23
N LEU A 51 11.01 1.60 4.36
CA LEU A 51 10.13 1.18 3.26
C LEU A 51 9.07 2.22 2.86
N VAL A 52 8.90 3.30 3.64
CA VAL A 52 7.99 4.41 3.29
C VAL A 52 8.42 5.07 1.98
N ALA A 53 9.73 5.24 1.76
CA ALA A 53 10.25 5.85 0.53
C ALA A 53 9.86 5.03 -0.72
N ASP A 54 9.87 3.69 -0.61
CA ASP A 54 9.48 2.80 -1.71
C ASP A 54 7.99 2.89 -2.06
N LEU A 55 7.13 3.12 -1.06
CA LEU A 55 5.69 3.30 -1.22
C LEU A 55 5.39 4.68 -1.84
N GLN A 56 6.02 5.73 -1.33
CA GLN A 56 5.87 7.09 -1.83
C GLN A 56 6.34 7.22 -3.28
N ALA A 57 7.48 6.62 -3.62
CA ALA A 57 7.99 6.60 -5.00
C ALA A 57 7.03 5.89 -5.98
N ALA A 58 6.16 5.01 -5.47
CA ALA A 58 5.13 4.33 -6.24
C ALA A 58 3.75 5.03 -6.19
N GLY A 59 3.65 6.23 -5.60
CA GLY A 59 2.39 6.96 -5.48
C GLY A 59 1.38 6.30 -4.55
N ILE A 60 1.88 5.57 -3.55
CA ILE A 60 1.07 4.96 -2.49
C ILE A 60 1.22 5.81 -1.23
N PRO A 61 0.14 6.42 -0.75
CA PRO A 61 0.15 7.17 0.51
C PRO A 61 0.26 6.24 1.72
#